data_AF-A0A7Y1Z7G3-F1
#
_entry.id   AF-A0A7Y1Z7G3-F1
#
_cell.length_a   1.000
_cell.length_b   1.000
_cell.length_c   1.000
_cell.angle_alpha   90.00
_cell.angle_beta   90.00
_cell.angle_gamma   90.00
#
_symmetry.space_group_name_H-M   'P 1'
#
loop_
_entity.id
_entity.type
_entity.pdbx_description
1 polymer ?
#
loop_
_entity_poly.entity_id
_entity_poly.type
_entity_poly.pdbx_seq_one_letter_code
_entity_poly.pdbx_strand_id
1 'polypeptide(L)'
;MAANDNIIALASPSGVGAIAVIRISGKDAISIVSAHFMSIHGKELIKQKTHTVHLGHILKDGKELDEVLVSVFKDPQSYTGENVVEI
;
A
#
# COMPACT_ATOMS: atom_id res chain seq x y z
N MET A 1 16.88 -16.46 2.89
CA MET A 1 16.08 -15.22 2.78
C MET A 1 15.68 -14.88 4.20
N ALA A 2 16.02 -13.70 4.71
CA ALA A 2 15.73 -13.37 6.10
C ALA A 2 14.20 -13.34 6.28
N ALA A 3 13.69 -13.99 7.32
CA ALA A 3 12.26 -14.25 7.52
C ALA A 3 11.41 -13.01 7.85
N ASN A 4 11.89 -11.79 7.54
CA ASN A 4 11.27 -10.52 7.95
C ASN A 4 11.46 -9.36 6.96
N ASP A 5 11.94 -9.62 5.74
CA ASP A 5 12.10 -8.55 4.75
C ASP A 5 10.75 -8.18 4.14
N ASN A 6 10.47 -6.88 4.04
CA ASN A 6 9.32 -6.38 3.29
C ASN A 6 9.62 -6.51 1.78
N ILE A 7 8.68 -7.06 1.02
CA ILE A 7 8.78 -7.23 -0.42
C ILE A 7 7.81 -6.30 -1.15
N ILE A 8 8.19 -5.84 -2.33
CA ILE A 8 7.39 -4.97 -3.20
C ILE A 8 7.49 -5.44 -4.65
N ALA A 9 6.37 -5.49 -5.37
CA ALA A 9 6.33 -5.85 -6.78
C ALA A 9 5.12 -5.25 -7.50
N LEU A 10 5.23 -5.13 -8.82
CA LEU A 10 4.05 -4.93 -9.67
C LEU A 10 3.17 -6.19 -9.60
N ALA A 11 1.91 -6.01 -9.24
CA ALA A 11 0.89 -7.06 -9.26
C ALA A 11 0.10 -7.07 -10.59
N SER A 12 0.19 -6.00 -11.38
CA SER A 12 -0.37 -5.92 -12.73
C SER A 12 0.66 -6.25 -13.82
N PRO A 13 0.23 -6.75 -15.00
CA PRO A 13 1.12 -6.95 -16.14
C PRO A 13 1.84 -5.67 -16.59
N SER A 14 3.01 -5.82 -17.19
CA SER A 14 3.73 -4.73 -17.85
C SER A 14 2.99 -4.27 -19.11
N GLY A 15 2.88 -2.96 -19.29
CA GLY A 15 2.28 -2.36 -20.49
C GLY A 15 1.55 -1.06 -20.16
N VAL A 16 0.76 -0.59 -21.12
CA VAL A 16 -0.13 0.55 -20.94
C VAL A 16 -1.52 0.04 -20.55
N GLY A 17 -2.02 0.52 -19.42
CA GLY A 17 -3.36 0.19 -18.92
C GLY A 17 -3.94 1.39 -18.18
N ALA A 18 -5.25 1.34 -17.92
CA ALA A 18 -5.92 2.38 -17.14
C ALA A 18 -5.50 2.40 -15.66
N ILE A 19 -5.10 1.23 -15.13
CA ILE A 19 -4.71 1.04 -13.74
C ILE A 19 -3.50 0.09 -13.72
N ALA A 20 -2.55 0.38 -12.83
CA ALA A 20 -1.50 -0.53 -12.42
C ALA A 20 -1.61 -0.76 -10.90
N VAL A 21 -1.18 -1.93 -10.42
CA VAL A 21 -1.21 -2.26 -8.99
C VAL A 21 0.20 -2.57 -8.53
N ILE A 22 0.64 -1.92 -7.45
CA ILE A 22 1.88 -2.24 -6.73
C ILE A 22 1.51 -2.86 -5.40
N ARG A 23 1.96 -4.09 -5.16
CA ARG A 23 1.71 -4.81 -3.90
C ARG A 23 2.97 -4.82 -3.04
N ILE A 24 2.77 -4.54 -1.76
CA ILE A 24 3.80 -4.62 -0.72
C ILE A 24 3.33 -5.61 0.34
N SER A 25 4.20 -6.56 0.73
CA SER A 25 3.94 -7.54 1.81
C SER A 25 5.08 -7.50 2.81
N GLY A 26 4.75 -7.64 4.08
CA GLY A 26 5.71 -7.76 5.17
C GLY A 26 5.27 -6.98 6.40
N LYS A 27 5.96 -7.19 7.52
CA LYS A 27 5.63 -6.61 8.82
C LYS A 27 5.35 -5.09 8.77
N ASP A 28 6.14 -4.35 8.00
CA ASP A 28 6.10 -2.89 7.94
C ASP A 28 5.38 -2.35 6.70
N ALA A 29 4.76 -3.20 5.88
CA ALA A 29 4.11 -2.80 4.63
C ALA A 29 3.16 -1.60 4.80
N ILE A 30 2.32 -1.63 5.84
CA ILE A 30 1.37 -0.55 6.12
C ILE A 30 2.08 0.73 6.56
N SER A 31 3.11 0.61 7.41
CA SER A 31 3.88 1.76 7.90
C SER A 31 4.65 2.45 6.79
N ILE A 32 5.28 1.67 5.89
CA ILE A 32 6.02 2.18 4.73
C ILE A 32 5.08 3.00 3.84
N VAL A 33 3.92 2.45 3.46
CA VAL A 33 2.99 3.19 2.60
C VAL A 33 2.37 4.37 3.34
N SER A 34 2.01 4.22 4.61
CA SER A 34 1.41 5.30 5.42
C SER A 34 2.34 6.52 5.57
N ALA A 35 3.66 6.34 5.51
CA ALA A 35 4.62 7.44 5.59
C ALA A 35 4.66 8.30 4.32
N HIS A 36 4.25 7.73 3.18
CA HIS A 36 4.25 8.39 1.87
C HIS A 36 2.84 8.72 1.36
N PHE A 37 1.80 8.25 2.03
CA PHE A 37 0.41 8.43 1.62
C PHE A 37 -0.27 9.56 2.40
N MET A 38 -0.88 10.49 1.66
CA MET A 38 -1.73 11.54 2.20
C MET A 38 -3.19 11.29 1.78
N SER A 39 -4.01 10.83 2.72
CA SER A 39 -5.44 10.66 2.46
C SER A 39 -6.13 12.01 2.24
N ILE A 40 -7.05 12.07 1.27
CA ILE A 40 -7.92 13.25 1.09
C ILE A 40 -8.86 13.50 2.27
N HIS A 41 -9.04 12.51 3.15
CA HIS A 41 -9.89 12.57 4.35
C HIS A 41 -9.08 12.61 5.65
N GLY A 42 -7.76 12.87 5.60
CA GLY A 42 -6.90 12.92 6.79
C GLY A 42 -6.74 11.60 7.53
N LYS A 43 -7.02 10.46 6.88
CA LYS A 43 -6.90 9.13 7.46
C LYS A 43 -5.45 8.63 7.40
N GLU A 44 -4.97 8.10 8.53
CA GLU A 44 -3.70 7.37 8.59
C GLU A 44 -3.95 5.87 8.36
N LEU A 45 -3.28 5.27 7.37
CA LEU A 45 -3.50 3.87 6.96
C LEU A 45 -3.27 2.88 8.12
N ILE A 46 -2.28 3.14 8.98
CA ILE A 46 -1.95 2.27 10.12
C ILE A 46 -3.12 2.12 11.11
N LYS A 47 -3.98 3.14 11.21
CA LYS A 47 -5.15 3.17 12.09
C LYS A 47 -6.40 2.57 11.46
N GLN A 48 -6.37 2.23 10.17
CA GLN A 48 -7.55 1.73 9.45
C GLN A 48 -7.79 0.25 9.72
N LYS A 49 -9.03 -0.20 9.52
CA LYS A 49 -9.38 -1.62 9.61
C LYS A 49 -8.82 -2.37 8.39
N THR A 50 -8.61 -3.68 8.53
CA THR A 50 -8.30 -4.55 7.39
C THR A 50 -9.46 -4.53 6.37
N HIS A 51 -9.18 -4.84 5.11
CA HIS A 51 -10.14 -4.89 4.00
C HIS A 51 -10.85 -3.56 3.76
N THR A 52 -10.10 -2.46 3.80
CA THR A 52 -10.60 -1.12 3.49
C THR A 52 -9.77 -0.47 2.39
N VAL A 53 -10.40 0.46 1.66
CA VAL A 53 -9.79 1.20 0.55
C VAL A 53 -9.82 2.69 0.86
N HIS A 54 -8.73 3.38 0.55
CA HIS A 54 -8.53 4.79 0.88
C HIS A 54 -8.03 5.58 -0.33
N LEU A 55 -8.77 6.62 -0.70
CA LEU A 55 -8.34 7.60 -1.70
C LEU A 55 -7.37 8.63 -1.08
N GLY A 56 -6.32 8.95 -1.83
CA GLY A 56 -5.30 9.90 -1.44
C GLY A 56 -4.19 10.01 -2.48
N HIS A 57 -3.11 10.65 -2.07
CA HIS A 57 -1.97 10.94 -2.93
C HIS A 57 -0.70 10.30 -2.37
N ILE A 58 0.14 9.77 -3.25
CA ILE A 58 1.51 9.38 -2.87
C ILE A 58 2.41 10.61 -3.02
N LEU A 59 3.14 10.93 -1.96
CA LEU A 59 4.05 12.06 -1.87
C LEU A 59 5.50 11.60 -1.77
N LYS A 60 6.38 12.32 -2.46
CA LYS A 60 7.83 12.24 -2.30
C LYS A 60 8.41 13.63 -2.14
N ASP A 61 9.07 13.87 -1.00
CA ASP A 61 9.71 15.15 -0.68
C ASP A 61 8.74 16.36 -0.83
N GLY A 62 7.48 16.17 -0.43
CA GLY A 62 6.42 17.18 -0.54
C GLY A 62 5.81 17.34 -1.94
N LYS A 63 6.30 16.61 -2.95
CA LYS A 63 5.74 16.59 -4.29
C LYS A 63 4.80 15.39 -4.47
N GLU A 64 3.64 15.65 -5.05
CA GLU A 64 2.71 14.61 -5.48
C GLU A 64 3.28 13.81 -6.66
N LEU A 65 3.29 12.48 -6.51
CA LEU A 65 3.65 11.55 -7.56
C LEU A 65 2.42 11.07 -8.32
N ASP A 66 1.36 10.69 -7.61
CA ASP A 66 0.12 10.18 -8.19
C ASP A 66 -1.06 10.22 -7.21
N GLU A 67 -2.29 10.22 -7.75
CA GLU A 67 -3.54 9.98 -7.00
C GLU A 67 -3.88 8.48 -7.06
N VAL A 68 -4.08 7.86 -5.90
CA VAL A 68 -4.15 6.40 -5.78
C VAL A 68 -5.29 5.94 -4.86
N LEU A 69 -5.68 4.68 -5.03
CA LEU A 69 -6.51 3.95 -4.09
C LEU A 69 -5.66 2.94 -3.32
N VAL A 70 -5.49 3.15 -2.02
CA VAL A 70 -4.72 2.24 -1.19
C VAL A 70 -5.63 1.25 -0.47
N SER A 71 -5.44 -0.04 -0.75
CA SER A 71 -6.12 -1.13 -0.04
C SER A 71 -5.25 -1.67 1.10
N VAL A 72 -5.82 -1.80 2.29
CA VAL A 72 -5.11 -2.26 3.50
C VAL A 72 -5.59 -3.64 3.94
N PHE A 73 -4.68 -4.60 4.02
CA PHE A 73 -4.92 -5.94 4.55
C PHE A 73 -3.97 -6.19 5.73
N LYS A 74 -4.53 -6.42 6.91
CA LYS A 74 -3.74 -6.70 8.13
C LYS A 74 -3.59 -8.20 8.34
N ASP A 75 -2.42 -8.60 8.81
CA ASP A 75 -2.16 -9.95 9.32
C ASP A 75 -3.26 -10.40 10.31
N PRO A 76 -3.66 -11.69 10.30
CA PRO A 76 -3.31 -12.75 9.35
C PRO A 76 -4.24 -12.80 8.13
N GLN A 77 -5.07 -11.78 7.93
CA GLN A 77 -6.16 -11.76 6.95
C GLN A 77 -5.69 -11.10 5.65
N SER A 78 -4.75 -11.75 4.97
CA SER A 78 -4.22 -11.31 3.67
C SER A 78 -3.81 -12.50 2.81
N TYR A 79 -3.44 -12.26 1.55
CA TYR A 79 -3.00 -13.30 0.63
C TYR A 79 -1.72 -14.01 1.09
N THR A 80 -0.77 -13.28 1.66
CA THR A 80 0.51 -13.83 2.14
C THR A 80 0.46 -14.30 3.59
N GLY A 81 -0.62 -13.97 4.31
CA GLY A 81 -0.70 -14.14 5.76
C GLY A 81 0.10 -13.09 6.54
N GLU A 82 0.59 -12.03 5.89
CA GLU A 82 1.27 -10.89 6.55
C GLU A 82 0.44 -9.60 6.41
N ASN A 83 0.97 -8.46 6.87
CA ASN A 83 0.43 -7.18 6.43
C ASN A 83 0.68 -6.99 4.94
N VAL A 84 -0.37 -6.62 4.20
CA VAL A 84 -0.31 -6.35 2.76
C VAL A 84 -0.95 -4.99 2.48
N VAL A 85 -0.31 -4.22 1.61
CA VAL A 85 -0.87 -3.01 1.02
C VAL A 85 -0.82 -3.11 -0.49
N GLU A 86 -1.89 -2.69 -1.13
CA GLU A 86 -1.97 -2.54 -2.58
C GLU A 86 -2.20 -1.07 -2.89
N ILE A 87 -1.34 -0.51 -3.72
CA ILE A 87 -1.41 0.85 -4.26
C ILE A 87 -1.88 0.73 -5.71
#